data_AF-A0A532CH16-F1
#
_entry.id   AF-A0A532CH16-F1
#
_cell.length_a   1.000
_cell.length_b   1.000
_cell.length_c   1.000
_cell.angle_alpha   90.00
_cell.angle_beta   90.00
_cell.angle_gamma   90.00
#
_symmetry.space_group_name_H-M   'P 1'
#
loop_
_entity.id
_entity.type
_entity.pdbx_description
1 polymer ?
#
loop_
_entity_poly.entity_id
_entity_poly.type
_entity_poly.pdbx_seq_one_letter_code
_entity_poly.pdbx_strand_id
1 'polypeptide(L)'
;MTDHLLTVAENMDGEVSRELVRDETLNGYPTELFEVTVAEQGETRQYYRWVTKAERVPLKTVRKQGTWSEKFLRVIFTEQSPFLFELPRRLDNANPSVATQP
;
A
#
# COMPACT_ATOMS: atom_id res chain seq x y z
N MET A 1 7.40 -16.61 9.42
CA MET A 1 6.87 -16.27 8.09
C MET A 1 6.36 -14.85 8.17
N THR A 2 7.19 -13.88 7.86
CA THR A 2 6.75 -12.49 7.70
C THR A 2 6.13 -12.42 6.31
N ASP A 3 4.84 -12.70 6.22
CA ASP A 3 4.08 -12.16 5.09
C ASP A 3 4.34 -10.65 5.10
N HIS A 4 4.79 -10.11 3.96
CA HIS A 4 5.37 -8.78 3.83
C HIS A 4 4.64 -7.73 4.70
N LEU A 5 5.41 -6.96 5.47
CA LEU A 5 4.88 -5.76 6.15
C LEU A 5 4.12 -4.93 5.11
N LEU A 6 2.84 -4.71 5.39
CA LEU A 6 1.86 -4.11 4.48
C LEU A 6 2.13 -2.61 4.36
N THR A 7 3.15 -2.25 3.60
CA THR A 7 3.45 -0.86 3.28
C THR A 7 2.55 -0.41 2.14
N VAL A 8 1.79 0.67 2.36
CA VAL A 8 1.00 1.33 1.32
C VAL A 8 1.95 2.13 0.43
N ALA A 9 2.66 1.44 -0.46
CA ALA A 9 3.60 2.00 -1.42
C ALA A 9 3.37 1.43 -2.82
N GLU A 10 3.66 2.21 -3.85
CA GLU A 10 3.52 1.77 -5.25
C GLU A 10 4.39 0.55 -5.56
N ASN A 11 5.63 0.53 -5.06
CA ASN A 11 6.58 -0.57 -5.26
C ASN A 11 6.65 -1.45 -4.02
N MET A 12 6.99 -2.73 -4.20
CA MET A 12 7.21 -3.66 -3.10
C MET A 12 8.67 -3.63 -2.65
N ASP A 13 8.91 -3.85 -1.36
CA ASP A 13 10.27 -4.11 -0.88
C ASP A 13 10.83 -5.38 -1.52
N GLY A 14 12.06 -5.31 -2.02
CA GLY A 14 12.67 -6.41 -2.76
C GLY A 14 12.08 -6.65 -4.16
N GLU A 15 11.28 -5.73 -4.70
CA GLU A 15 10.80 -5.79 -6.08
C GLU A 15 11.98 -5.84 -7.06
N VAL A 16 12.02 -6.89 -7.90
CA VAL A 16 13.06 -7.09 -8.92
C VAL A 16 12.53 -6.89 -10.34
N SER A 17 11.22 -7.08 -10.55
CA SER A 17 10.59 -6.78 -11.83
C SER A 17 9.10 -6.51 -11.67
N ARG A 18 8.57 -5.73 -12.62
CA ARG A 18 7.14 -5.48 -12.78
C ARG A 18 6.75 -5.45 -14.24
N GLU A 19 5.56 -5.98 -14.52
CA GLU A 19 4.97 -5.98 -15.85
C GLU A 19 3.52 -5.52 -15.76
N LEU A 20 3.15 -4.55 -16.59
CA LEU A 20 1.76 -4.15 -16.74
C LEU A 20 1.00 -5.26 -17.47
N VAL A 21 0.01 -5.84 -16.82
CA VAL A 21 -0.85 -6.86 -17.41
C VAL A 21 -2.00 -6.22 -18.16
N ARG A 22 -2.70 -5.26 -17.54
CA ARG A 22 -3.84 -4.54 -18.13
C ARG A 22 -4.29 -3.37 -17.26
N ASP A 23 -5.18 -2.57 -17.81
CA ASP A 23 -6.03 -1.66 -17.06
C ASP A 23 -7.29 -2.36 -16.54
N GLU A 24 -7.75 -1.97 -15.34
CA GLU A 24 -8.98 -2.48 -14.73
C GLU A 24 -9.61 -1.42 -13.82
N THR A 25 -10.94 -1.42 -13.66
CA THR A 25 -11.61 -0.61 -12.63
C THR A 25 -11.84 -1.45 -11.39
N LEU A 26 -11.24 -1.07 -10.26
CA LEU A 26 -11.39 -1.78 -8.98
C LEU A 26 -12.02 -0.85 -7.94
N ASN A 27 -13.15 -1.27 -7.36
CA ASN A 27 -13.91 -0.50 -6.36
C ASN A 27 -14.24 0.94 -6.82
N GLY A 28 -14.46 1.17 -8.12
CA GLY A 28 -14.74 2.48 -8.70
C GLY A 28 -13.50 3.30 -9.09
N TYR A 29 -12.29 2.81 -8.79
CA TYR A 29 -11.04 3.48 -9.14
C TYR A 29 -10.44 2.89 -10.42
N PRO A 30 -9.99 3.72 -11.38
CA PRO A 30 -9.13 3.27 -12.47
C PRO A 30 -7.81 2.76 -11.90
N THR A 31 -7.46 1.51 -12.22
CA THR A 31 -6.26 0.84 -11.77
C THR A 31 -5.47 0.22 -12.92
N GLU A 32 -4.18 0.06 -12.71
CA GLU A 32 -3.30 -0.79 -13.49
C GLU A 32 -3.06 -2.08 -12.70
N LEU A 33 -3.27 -3.22 -13.36
CA LEU A 33 -2.90 -4.52 -12.82
C LEU A 33 -1.47 -4.84 -13.25
N PHE A 34 -0.58 -5.00 -12.27
CA PHE A 34 0.79 -5.43 -12.47
C PHE A 34 0.99 -6.88 -12.02
N GLU A 35 1.81 -7.63 -12.75
CA GLU A 35 2.52 -8.79 -12.22
C GLU A 35 3.86 -8.30 -11.67
N VAL A 36 4.11 -8.54 -10.39
CA VAL A 36 5.29 -8.07 -9.67
C VAL A 36 6.07 -9.27 -9.15
N THR A 37 7.37 -9.29 -9.41
CA THR A 37 8.29 -10.30 -8.87
C THR A 37 9.13 -9.67 -7.76
N VAL A 38 9.18 -10.34 -6.61
CA VAL A 38 9.91 -9.91 -5.41
C VAL A 38 10.92 -10.99 -5.04
N ALA A 39 12.16 -10.60 -4.75
CA ALA A 39 13.19 -11.48 -4.21
C ALA A 39 13.39 -11.18 -2.71
N GLU A 40 13.11 -12.15 -1.85
CA GLU A 40 13.22 -12.00 -0.40
C GLU A 40 13.73 -13.30 0.23
N GLN A 41 14.70 -13.21 1.15
CA GLN A 41 15.24 -14.36 1.89
C GLN A 41 15.75 -15.52 0.98
N GLY A 42 16.22 -15.18 -0.22
CA GLY A 42 16.71 -16.17 -1.20
C GLY A 42 15.60 -16.86 -2.00
N GLU A 43 14.34 -16.48 -1.82
CA GLU A 43 13.21 -16.97 -2.60
C GLU A 43 12.64 -15.88 -3.51
N THR A 44 12.16 -16.29 -4.68
CA THR A 44 11.40 -15.44 -5.59
C THR A 44 9.91 -15.69 -5.40
N ARG A 45 9.13 -14.62 -5.23
CA ARG A 45 7.67 -14.64 -5.12
C ARG A 45 7.05 -13.73 -6.16
N GLN A 46 5.87 -14.10 -6.63
CA GLN A 46 5.13 -13.32 -7.62
C GLN A 46 3.78 -12.90 -7.07
N TYR A 47 3.38 -11.68 -7.39
CA TYR A 47 2.15 -11.05 -6.93
C TYR A 47 1.42 -10.38 -8.09
N TYR A 48 0.09 -10.35 -7.99
CA TYR A 48 -0.75 -9.46 -8.77
C TYR A 48 -1.13 -8.26 -7.92
N ARG A 49 -0.85 -7.04 -8.39
CA ARG A 49 -1.19 -5.79 -7.70
C ARG A 49 -2.03 -4.88 -8.57
N TRP A 50 -3.14 -4.40 -8.00
CA TRP A 50 -3.97 -3.36 -8.61
C TRP A 50 -3.59 -2.02 -7.99
N VAL A 51 -2.97 -1.15 -8.77
CA VAL A 51 -2.48 0.16 -8.34
C VAL A 51 -3.34 1.25 -8.98
N THR A 52 -3.82 2.22 -8.19
CA THR A 52 -4.62 3.33 -8.77
C THR A 52 -3.79 4.16 -9.73
N LYS A 53 -4.40 4.59 -10.84
CA LYS A 53 -3.70 5.38 -11.86
C LYS A 53 -3.28 6.76 -11.35
N ALA A 54 -4.14 7.40 -10.55
CA ALA A 54 -3.93 8.77 -10.10
C ALA A 54 -3.05 8.85 -8.84
N GLU A 55 -3.42 8.15 -7.77
CA GLU A 55 -2.76 8.24 -6.46
C GLU A 55 -1.62 7.25 -6.29
N ARG A 56 -1.46 6.31 -7.23
CA ARG A 56 -0.45 5.25 -7.21
C ARG A 56 -0.51 4.36 -5.97
N VAL A 57 -1.71 4.19 -5.42
CA VAL A 57 -1.96 3.39 -4.21
C VAL A 57 -2.39 1.97 -4.58
N PRO A 58 -1.78 0.93 -3.99
CA PRO A 58 -2.24 -0.45 -4.16
C PRO A 58 -3.58 -0.68 -3.46
N LEU A 59 -4.61 -1.07 -4.21
CA LEU A 59 -5.94 -1.39 -3.64
C LEU A 59 -6.13 -2.88 -3.36
N LYS A 60 -5.35 -3.73 -4.03
CA LYS A 60 -5.41 -5.18 -3.87
C LYS A 60 -4.06 -5.78 -4.22
N THR A 61 -3.64 -6.76 -3.43
CA THR A 61 -2.46 -7.59 -3.70
C THR A 61 -2.84 -9.05 -3.52
N VAL A 62 -2.48 -9.91 -4.48
CA VAL A 62 -2.71 -11.35 -4.40
C VAL A 62 -1.42 -12.07 -4.72
N ARG A 63 -1.04 -13.06 -3.90
CA ARG A 63 0.08 -13.93 -4.25
C ARG A 63 -0.32 -14.82 -5.43
N LYS A 64 0.49 -14.84 -6.49
CA LYS A 64 0.21 -15.63 -7.70
C LYS A 64 0.13 -17.13 -7.41
N GLN A 65 0.93 -17.60 -6.43
CA GLN A 65 0.91 -18.98 -5.94
C GLN A 65 0.68 -18.99 -4.42
N GLY A 66 -0.37 -19.68 -3.96
CA GLY A 66 -0.76 -19.76 -2.54
C GLY A 66 -2.13 -19.14 -2.28
N THR A 67 -2.43 -18.88 -1.00
CA THR A 67 -3.77 -18.44 -0.55
C THR A 67 -3.81 -17.02 0.01
N TRP A 68 -2.66 -16.35 0.09
CA TRP A 68 -2.57 -15.03 0.69
C TRP A 68 -3.04 -13.93 -0.28
N SER A 69 -3.85 -13.01 0.26
CA SER A 69 -4.26 -11.79 -0.43
C SER A 69 -4.64 -10.70 0.55
N GLU A 70 -4.47 -9.46 0.11
CA GLU A 70 -4.95 -8.26 0.78
C GLU A 70 -5.86 -7.47 -0.16
N LYS A 71 -6.91 -6.86 0.39
CA LYS A 71 -7.79 -5.95 -0.36
C LYS A 71 -8.28 -4.82 0.55
N PHE A 72 -8.07 -3.58 0.10
CA PHE A 72 -8.69 -2.42 0.73
C PHE A 72 -10.12 -2.25 0.21
N LEU A 73 -11.06 -2.17 1.15
CA LEU A 73 -12.47 -1.93 0.87
C LEU A 73 -12.83 -0.54 1.41
N ARG A 74 -13.54 0.25 0.61
CA ARG A 74 -13.99 1.62 0.97
C ARG A 74 -12.84 2.62 1.21
N VAL A 75 -11.86 2.61 0.31
CA VAL A 75 -10.83 3.67 0.27
C VAL A 75 -11.47 4.98 -0.20
N ILE A 76 -11.06 6.09 0.41
CA ILE A 76 -11.46 7.45 0.00
C ILE A 76 -10.18 8.28 -0.07
N PHE A 77 -9.88 8.83 -1.24
CA PHE A 77 -8.77 9.76 -1.42
C PHE A 77 -9.29 11.19 -1.20
N THR A 78 -8.92 11.78 -0.07
CA THR A 78 -9.32 13.14 0.32
C THR A 78 -8.26 13.73 1.23
N GLU A 79 -8.17 15.06 1.25
CA GLU A 79 -7.32 15.77 2.21
C GLU A 79 -7.73 15.41 3.63
N GLN A 80 -6.76 14.97 4.42
CA GLN A 80 -6.99 14.59 5.81
C GLN A 80 -6.74 15.79 6.72
N SER A 81 -7.65 16.02 7.66
CA SER A 81 -7.44 17.05 8.67
C SER A 81 -6.24 16.67 9.55
N PRO A 82 -5.31 17.62 9.84
CA PRO A 82 -4.21 17.38 10.78
C PRO A 82 -4.69 16.87 12.15
N PHE A 83 -5.90 17.25 12.56
CA PHE A 83 -6.52 16.81 13.80
C PHE A 83 -6.68 15.28 13.91
N LEU A 84 -6.75 14.55 12.79
CA LEU A 84 -6.80 13.08 12.80
C LEU A 84 -5.46 12.45 13.25
N PHE A 85 -4.38 13.23 13.25
CA PHE A 85 -3.05 12.82 13.65
C PHE A 85 -2.61 13.45 14.97
N GLU A 86 -3.46 14.27 15.58
CA GLU A 86 -3.24 14.83 16.91
C GLU A 86 -3.73 13.83 17.97
N LEU A 87 -2.96 13.68 19.05
CA LEU A 87 -3.42 12.89 20.18
C LEU A 87 -4.68 13.52 20.80
N PRO A 88 -5.62 12.72 21.33
CA PRO A 88 -6.77 13.25 22.06
C PRO A 88 -6.32 14.11 23.25
N ARG A 89 -7.11 15.13 23.63
CA ARG A 89 -6.80 16.12 24.68
C ARG A 89 -6.20 15.59 25.99
N ARG A 90 -6.50 14.34 26.36
CA ARG A 90 -5.95 13.71 27.57
C ARG A 90 -4.48 13.28 27.43
N LEU A 91 -3.91 13.37 26.24
CA LEU A 91 -2.56 12.96 25.86
C LEU A 91 -1.80 14.10 25.16
N ASP A 92 -2.29 15.34 25.23
CA ASP A 92 -1.68 16.51 24.57
C ASP A 92 -0.21 16.71 24.97
N ASN A 93 0.16 16.32 26.19
CA ASN A 93 1.54 16.38 26.70
C ASN A 93 2.52 15.43 25.98
N ALA A 94 2.02 14.46 25.20
CA ALA A 94 2.81 13.53 24.41
C ALA A 94 2.85 13.90 22.91
N ASN A 95 2.15 14.96 22.48
CA ASN A 95 2.30 15.48 21.13
C ASN A 95 3.70 16.11 20.97
N PRO A 96 4.41 15.88 19.86
CA PRO A 96 5.71 16.49 19.63
C PRO A 96 5.57 18.01 19.56
N SER A 97 6.45 18.73 20.26
CA SER A 97 6.51 20.18 20.19
C SER A 97 6.76 20.64 18.75
N VAL A 98 6.03 21.65 18.29
CA VAL A 98 6.15 22.27 16.95
C VAL A 98 7.60 22.65 16.58
N ALA A 99 8.47 22.85 17.57
CA ALA A 99 9.88 23.18 17.40
C ALA A 99 10.80 22.03 16.93
N THR A 100 10.30 20.80 16.75
CA THR A 100 11.12 19.62 16.42
C THR A 100 10.81 18.98 15.07
N GLN A 101 10.00 19.63 14.22
CA GLN A 101 9.82 19.17 12.82
C GLN A 101 10.92 19.77 11.92
N PRO A 102 11.72 18.96 11.21
CA PRO A 102 12.71 19.42 10.23
C PRO A 102 12.06 20.01 8.97
#